data_AF-A0A8J2JXS5-F1
#
_entry.id   AF-A0A8J2JXS5-F1
#
_cell.length_a   1.000
_cell.length_b   1.000
_cell.length_c   1.000
_cell.angle_alpha   90.00
_cell.angle_beta   90.00
_cell.angle_gamma   90.00
#
_symmetry.space_group_name_H-M   'P 1'
#
loop_
_entity.id
_entity.type
_entity.pdbx_description
1 polymer ?
#
loop_
_entity_poly.entity_id
_entity_poly.type
_entity_poly.pdbx_seq_one_letter_code
_entity_poly.pdbx_strand_id
1 'polypeptide(L)'
;MSTFQVPCPENFPFSSPSEWPKWKKRFERFREASGLVSKDEADQVNKLLYLMGEKAEDIFTSFKLDATTQKKYKEVVIKFDDHFVLKKNTIYERAKFNSRFQNQGESIEDFIASLHTLLNPASSRLFRRKLFGTV
;
A
#
# COMPACT_ATOMS: atom_id res chain seq x y z
N MET A 1 6.61 21.05 35.36
CA MET A 1 6.92 19.81 34.62
C MET A 1 6.60 20.06 33.16
N SER A 2 7.61 20.13 32.29
CA SER A 2 7.39 20.40 30.87
C SER A 2 6.72 19.19 30.22
N THR A 3 5.46 19.32 29.86
CA THR A 3 4.72 18.32 29.09
C THR A 3 5.33 18.27 27.69
N PHE A 4 6.22 17.33 27.43
CA PHE A 4 6.72 17.07 26.08
C PHE A 4 5.58 16.49 25.23
N GLN A 5 4.78 17.36 24.61
CA GLN A 5 3.82 16.95 23.60
C GLN A 5 4.58 16.55 22.34
N VAL A 6 4.55 15.26 22.03
CA VAL A 6 5.05 14.72 20.77
C VAL A 6 4.28 15.41 19.64
N PRO A 7 4.96 16.06 18.68
CA PRO A 7 4.27 16.75 17.61
C PRO A 7 3.45 15.75 16.80
N CYS A 8 2.22 16.16 16.50
CA CYS A 8 1.31 15.41 15.68
C CYS A 8 1.96 15.08 14.33
N PRO A 9 1.93 13.82 13.85
CA PRO A 9 2.42 13.48 12.52
C PRO A 9 1.67 14.28 11.45
N GLU A 10 2.38 14.72 10.41
CA GLU A 10 1.72 15.29 9.23
C GLU A 10 0.84 14.24 8.55
N ASN A 11 -0.19 14.70 7.85
CA ASN A 11 -1.11 13.86 7.10
C ASN A 11 -0.38 12.97 6.09
N PHE A 12 -0.94 11.78 5.84
CA PHE A 12 -0.35 10.83 4.91
C PHE A 12 -0.48 11.34 3.46
N PRO A 13 0.61 11.44 2.69
CA PRO A 13 0.54 11.84 1.29
C PRO A 13 0.01 10.69 0.42
N PHE A 14 -1.31 10.63 0.23
CA PHE A 14 -1.96 9.60 -0.61
C PHE A 14 -1.50 9.60 -2.07
N SER A 15 -0.88 10.68 -2.56
CA SER A 15 -0.26 10.76 -3.88
C SER A 15 0.94 9.82 -4.02
N SER A 16 1.57 9.42 -2.90
CA SER A 16 2.76 8.57 -2.88
C SER A 16 2.57 7.39 -1.92
N PRO A 17 1.85 6.33 -2.33
CA PRO A 17 1.66 5.12 -1.53
C PRO A 17 2.95 4.47 -1.01
N SER A 18 4.08 4.71 -1.69
CA SER A 18 5.41 4.24 -1.28
C SER A 18 5.89 4.79 0.05
N GLU A 19 5.38 5.95 0.50
CA GLU A 19 5.72 6.56 1.78
C GLU A 19 5.01 5.88 2.97
N TRP A 20 4.06 4.98 2.71
CA TRP A 20 3.29 4.30 3.75
C TRP A 20 4.16 3.66 4.85
N PRO A 21 5.21 2.88 4.56
CA PRO A 21 6.05 2.28 5.61
C PRO A 21 6.76 3.33 6.47
N LYS A 22 7.14 4.47 5.89
CA LYS A 22 7.79 5.57 6.60
C LYS A 22 6.79 6.30 7.50
N TRP A 23 5.62 6.61 6.95
CA TRP A 23 4.54 7.27 7.69
C TRP A 23 4.03 6.40 8.84
N LYS A 24 3.78 5.10 8.59
CA LYS A 24 3.40 4.11 9.61
C LYS A 24 4.39 4.06 10.76
N LYS A 25 5.70 4.04 10.47
CA LYS A 25 6.74 4.09 11.52
C LYS A 25 6.68 5.37 12.35
N ARG A 26 6.38 6.52 11.74
CA ARG A 26 6.20 7.80 12.46
C ARG A 26 4.96 7.76 13.34
N PHE A 27 3.86 7.19 12.84
CA PHE A 27 2.63 7.01 13.61
C PHE A 27 2.81 6.05 14.80
N GLU A 28 3.50 4.92 14.64
CA GLU A 28 3.79 3.99 15.76
C GLU A 28 4.60 4.68 16.87
N ARG A 29 5.62 5.48 16.50
CA ARG A 29 6.38 6.28 17.49
C ARG A 29 5.49 7.30 18.21
N PHE A 30 4.58 7.94 17.48
CA PHE A 30 3.59 8.83 18.09
C PHE A 30 2.64 8.06 19.02
N ARG A 31 2.21 6.86 18.63
CA ARG A 31 1.31 6.01 19.40
C ARG A 31 1.92 5.57 20.73
N GLU A 32 3.20 5.20 20.72
CA GLU A 32 3.94 4.87 21.94
C GLU A 32 4.17 6.11 22.81
N ALA A 33 4.72 7.18 22.22
CA ALA A 33 5.15 8.35 22.98
C ALA A 33 3.99 9.22 23.51
N SER A 34 2.80 9.16 22.89
CA SER A 34 1.58 9.82 23.39
C SER A 34 0.78 8.97 24.39
N GLY A 35 1.21 7.73 24.66
CA GLY A 35 0.46 6.77 25.49
C GLY A 35 -0.82 6.27 24.81
N LEU A 36 -0.99 6.51 23.51
CA LEU A 36 -2.15 6.02 22.75
C LEU A 36 -2.20 4.48 22.71
N VAL A 37 -1.04 3.82 22.77
CA VAL A 37 -0.93 2.36 22.86
C VAL A 37 -1.74 1.75 24.02
N SER A 38 -1.93 2.50 25.11
CA SER A 38 -2.66 2.05 26.31
C SER A 38 -4.16 2.37 26.28
N LYS A 39 -4.64 3.08 25.24
CA LYS A 39 -6.07 3.39 25.08
C LYS A 39 -6.80 2.25 24.36
N ASP A 40 -8.14 2.34 24.32
CA ASP A 40 -8.97 1.39 23.59
C ASP A 40 -8.57 1.29 22.11
N GLU A 41 -8.60 0.08 21.54
CA GLU A 41 -8.18 -0.12 20.15
C GLU A 41 -9.03 0.68 19.16
N ALA A 42 -10.32 0.91 19.44
CA ALA A 42 -11.17 1.73 18.60
C ALA A 42 -10.71 3.20 18.58
N ASP A 43 -10.27 3.73 19.72
CA ASP A 43 -9.68 5.08 19.80
C ASP A 43 -8.36 5.16 19.01
N GLN A 44 -7.58 4.08 19.01
CA GLN A 44 -6.35 4.01 18.22
C GLN A 44 -6.65 4.03 16.72
N VAL A 45 -7.67 3.29 16.28
CA VAL A 45 -8.15 3.31 14.88
C VAL A 45 -8.68 4.69 14.50
N ASN A 46 -9.54 5.29 15.33
CA ASN A 46 -10.07 6.63 15.05
C ASN A 46 -8.96 7.67 14.92
N LYS A 47 -7.95 7.61 15.79
CA LYS A 47 -6.79 8.51 15.69
C LYS A 47 -5.91 8.21 14.48
N LEU A 48 -5.76 6.95 14.08
CA LEU A 48 -5.08 6.58 12.85
C LEU A 48 -5.75 7.24 11.64
N LEU A 49 -7.06 7.06 11.48
CA LEU A 49 -7.84 7.61 10.37
C LEU A 49 -7.80 9.14 10.35
N TYR A 50 -8.03 9.77 11.52
CA TYR A 50 -7.98 11.22 11.67
C TYR A 50 -6.63 11.81 11.24
N LEU A 51 -5.52 11.19 11.66
CA LEU A 51 -4.17 11.67 11.33
C LEU A 51 -3.75 11.34 9.90
N MET A 52 -4.27 10.27 9.31
CA MET A 52 -4.04 9.98 7.90
C MET A 52 -4.72 11.03 7.01
N GLY A 53 -5.91 11.49 7.39
CA GLY A 53 -6.71 12.51 6.69
C GLY A 53 -7.91 11.93 5.95
N GLU A 54 -8.73 12.78 5.33
CA GLU A 54 -10.06 12.42 4.79
C GLU A 54 -10.05 11.20 3.85
N LYS A 55 -9.06 11.09 2.96
CA LYS A 55 -8.96 9.95 2.03
C LYS A 55 -8.72 8.60 2.73
N ALA A 56 -8.30 8.61 3.99
CA ALA A 56 -8.19 7.39 4.79
C ALA A 56 -9.56 6.77 5.03
N GLU A 57 -10.58 7.60 5.27
CA GLU A 57 -11.94 7.18 5.57
C GLU A 57 -12.59 6.48 4.37
N ASP A 58 -12.37 7.03 3.17
CA ASP A 58 -12.83 6.43 1.91
C ASP A 58 -12.22 5.04 1.71
N ILE A 59 -10.92 4.91 1.94
CA ILE A 59 -10.20 3.64 1.80
C ILE A 59 -10.62 2.66 2.90
N PHE A 60 -10.78 3.12 4.13
CA PHE A 60 -11.23 2.31 5.25
C PHE A 60 -12.63 1.74 5.00
N THR A 61 -13.55 2.57 4.50
CA THR A 61 -14.90 2.15 4.11
C THR A 61 -14.86 1.13 2.96
N SER A 62 -13.91 1.28 2.03
CA SER A 62 -13.74 0.35 0.90
C SER A 62 -13.33 -1.07 1.33
N PHE A 63 -12.72 -1.23 2.52
CA PHE A 63 -12.30 -2.54 3.03
C PHE A 63 -13.47 -3.45 3.44
N LYS A 64 -14.69 -2.89 3.63
CA LYS A 64 -15.91 -3.64 4.00
C LYS A 64 -15.67 -4.60 5.19
N LEU A 65 -14.93 -4.13 6.19
CA LEU A 65 -14.62 -4.90 7.40
C LEU A 65 -15.86 -5.01 8.29
N ASP A 66 -15.98 -6.10 9.02
CA ASP A 66 -17.00 -6.26 10.06
C ASP A 66 -16.76 -5.32 11.25
N ALA A 67 -17.81 -5.00 11.99
CA ALA A 67 -17.77 -4.02 13.08
C ALA A 67 -16.80 -4.41 14.21
N THR A 68 -16.48 -5.70 14.36
CA THR A 68 -15.52 -6.18 15.36
C THR A 68 -14.09 -5.97 14.88
N THR A 69 -13.81 -6.28 13.60
CA THR A 69 -12.49 -6.09 12.97
C THR A 69 -12.16 -4.62 12.77
N GLN A 70 -13.14 -3.77 12.51
CA GLN A 70 -12.95 -2.31 12.41
C GLN A 70 -12.36 -1.69 13.68
N LYS A 71 -12.60 -2.29 14.84
CA LYS A 71 -12.09 -1.79 16.13
C LYS A 71 -10.71 -2.34 16.48
N LYS A 72 -10.23 -3.36 15.77
CA LYS A 72 -8.93 -4.00 16.04
C LYS A 72 -7.84 -3.26 15.29
N TYR A 73 -7.04 -2.51 16.03
CA TYR A 73 -5.95 -1.69 15.45
C TYR A 73 -5.04 -2.51 14.52
N LYS A 74 -4.61 -3.70 14.96
CA LYS A 74 -3.71 -4.56 14.19
C LYS A 74 -4.30 -4.98 12.84
N GLU A 75 -5.57 -5.39 12.83
CA GLU A 75 -6.26 -5.84 11.62
C GLU A 75 -6.42 -4.69 10.63
N VAL A 76 -6.78 -3.50 11.11
CA VAL A 76 -6.91 -2.30 10.29
C VAL A 76 -5.57 -1.92 9.65
N VAL A 77 -4.49 -1.93 10.43
CA VAL A 77 -3.14 -1.65 9.91
C VAL A 77 -2.72 -2.67 8.84
N ILE A 78 -3.03 -3.96 9.03
CA ILE A 78 -2.76 -5.01 8.03
C ILE A 78 -3.50 -4.71 6.72
N LYS A 79 -4.77 -4.28 6.78
CA LYS A 79 -5.54 -3.93 5.59
C LYS A 79 -4.96 -2.73 4.85
N PHE A 80 -4.46 -1.74 5.57
CA PHE A 80 -3.73 -0.62 4.96
C PHE A 80 -2.38 -1.05 4.38
N ASP A 81 -1.63 -1.93 5.07
CA ASP A 81 -0.41 -2.53 4.52
C ASP A 81 -0.72 -3.25 3.20
N ASP A 82 -1.73 -4.11 3.18
CA ASP A 82 -2.17 -4.81 1.96
C ASP A 82 -2.54 -3.80 0.86
N HIS A 83 -3.31 -2.76 1.18
CA HIS A 83 -3.73 -1.77 0.19
C HIS A 83 -2.53 -1.02 -0.44
N PHE A 84 -1.61 -0.52 0.37
CA PHE A 84 -0.51 0.32 -0.12
C PHE A 84 0.68 -0.50 -0.64
N VAL A 85 1.01 -1.61 0.01
CA VAL A 85 2.13 -2.49 -0.39
C VAL A 85 1.77 -3.31 -1.62
N LEU A 86 0.57 -3.91 -1.69
CA LEU A 86 0.13 -4.66 -2.88
C LEU A 86 0.06 -3.75 -4.11
N LYS A 87 -0.44 -2.51 -3.93
CA LYS A 87 -0.55 -1.53 -5.01
C LYS A 87 0.83 -1.08 -5.50
N LYS A 88 1.79 -0.86 -4.59
CA LYS A 88 3.19 -0.60 -4.95
C LYS A 88 3.80 -1.75 -5.75
N ASN A 89 3.65 -2.98 -5.28
CA ASN A 89 4.16 -4.16 -5.97
C ASN A 89 3.52 -4.31 -7.35
N THR A 90 2.21 -4.10 -7.48
CA THR A 90 1.51 -4.18 -8.77
C THR A 90 1.98 -3.13 -9.76
N ILE A 91 2.19 -1.87 -9.33
CA ILE A 91 2.70 -0.81 -10.20
C ILE A 91 4.13 -1.11 -10.64
N TYR A 92 4.98 -1.56 -9.71
CA TYR A 92 6.36 -1.93 -10.00
C TYR A 92 6.46 -3.10 -11.00
N GLU A 93 5.74 -4.19 -10.74
CA GLU A 93 5.72 -5.35 -11.65
C GLU A 93 5.15 -4.99 -13.03
N ARG A 94 4.14 -4.12 -13.10
CA ARG A 94 3.63 -3.60 -14.38
C ARG A 94 4.66 -2.75 -15.11
N ALA A 95 5.37 -1.88 -14.41
CA ALA A 95 6.43 -1.07 -15.01
C ALA A 95 7.55 -1.97 -15.55
N LYS A 96 8.01 -2.93 -14.74
CA LYS A 96 9.02 -3.92 -15.14
C LYS A 96 8.58 -4.75 -16.35
N PHE A 97 7.32 -5.21 -16.35
CA PHE A 97 6.71 -5.90 -17.47
C PHE A 97 6.66 -5.02 -18.73
N ASN A 98 6.25 -3.76 -18.62
CA ASN A 98 6.13 -2.83 -19.74
C ASN A 98 7.49 -2.39 -20.30
N SER A 99 8.51 -2.23 -19.45
CA SER A 99 9.87 -1.85 -19.87
C SER A 99 10.66 -2.99 -20.51
N ARG A 100 10.21 -4.25 -20.40
CA ARG A 100 10.91 -5.40 -20.98
C ARG A 100 10.73 -5.49 -22.50
N PHE A 101 11.77 -5.28 -23.28
CA PHE A 101 11.78 -5.50 -24.74
C PHE A 101 12.71 -6.68 -25.08
N GLN A 102 12.50 -7.34 -26.22
CA GLN A 102 13.37 -8.44 -26.66
C GLN A 102 14.78 -7.90 -26.94
N ASN A 103 15.79 -8.48 -26.30
CA ASN A 103 17.18 -8.05 -26.49
C ASN A 103 17.72 -8.52 -27.84
N GLN A 104 18.73 -7.83 -28.35
CA GLN A 104 19.38 -8.22 -29.62
C GLN A 104 20.05 -9.60 -29.45
N GLY A 105 19.61 -10.58 -30.24
CA GLY A 105 20.09 -11.97 -30.16
C GLY A 105 19.35 -12.86 -29.16
N GLU A 106 18.33 -12.35 -28.47
CA GLU A 106 17.47 -13.17 -27.60
C GLU A 106 16.46 -13.97 -28.42
N SER A 107 16.31 -15.27 -28.13
CA SER A 107 15.27 -16.10 -28.74
C SER A 107 13.88 -15.62 -28.34
N ILE A 108 12.91 -15.77 -29.25
CA ILE A 108 11.50 -15.48 -28.96
C ILE A 108 11.00 -16.32 -27.78
N GLU A 109 11.46 -17.57 -27.65
CA GLU A 109 11.09 -18.47 -26.56
C GLU A 109 11.58 -17.96 -25.21
N ASP A 110 12.83 -17.50 -25.13
CA ASP A 110 13.43 -16.93 -23.91
C ASP A 110 12.77 -15.62 -23.50
N PHE A 111 12.40 -14.81 -24.50
CA PHE A 111 11.66 -13.58 -24.28
C PHE A 111 10.25 -13.86 -23.73
N ILE A 112 9.52 -14.82 -24.31
CA ILE A 112 8.19 -15.24 -23.84
C ILE A 112 8.29 -15.84 -22.44
N ALA A 113 9.26 -16.72 -22.18
CA ALA A 113 9.50 -17.30 -20.86
C ALA A 113 9.80 -16.20 -19.81
N SER A 114 10.62 -15.22 -20.16
CA SER A 114 10.90 -14.05 -19.31
C SER A 114 9.64 -13.22 -19.03
N LEU A 115 8.75 -13.02 -20.01
CA LEU A 115 7.49 -12.32 -19.79
C LEU A 115 6.53 -13.13 -18.90
N HIS A 116 6.52 -14.45 -19.00
CA HIS A 116 5.74 -15.34 -18.13
C HIS A 116 6.21 -15.31 -16.67
N THR A 117 7.51 -15.15 -16.41
CA THR A 117 8.00 -14.99 -15.02
C THR A 117 7.65 -13.63 -14.41
N LEU A 118 7.42 -12.60 -15.24
CA LEU A 118 7.03 -11.24 -14.81
C LEU A 118 5.51 -11.01 -14.78
N LEU A 119 4.73 -12.03 -15.16
CA LEU A 119 3.28 -11.96 -15.24
C LEU A 119 2.67 -12.05 -13.82
N ASN A 120 2.02 -10.97 -13.38
CA ASN A 120 1.11 -11.02 -12.23
C ASN A 120 -0.36 -11.15 -12.71
N PRO A 121 -1.31 -11.56 -11.83
CA PRO A 121 -2.72 -11.74 -12.21
C PRO A 121 -3.37 -10.49 -12.84
N ALA A 122 -2.92 -9.30 -12.44
CA ALA A 122 -3.42 -8.01 -12.92
C ALA A 122 -2.74 -7.49 -14.21
N SER A 123 -1.74 -8.20 -14.74
CA SER A 123 -0.96 -7.87 -15.95
C SER A 123 -1.29 -8.75 -17.16
N SER A 124 -2.18 -9.74 -17.00
CA SER A 124 -2.66 -10.63 -18.08
C SER A 124 -3.20 -9.88 -19.31
N ARG A 125 -3.93 -8.77 -19.09
CA ARG A 125 -4.42 -7.88 -20.16
C ARG A 125 -3.28 -7.18 -20.92
N LEU A 126 -2.17 -6.85 -20.24
CA LEU A 126 -1.02 -6.19 -20.85
C LEU A 126 -0.17 -7.17 -21.66
N PHE A 127 -0.12 -8.44 -21.26
CA PHE A 127 0.61 -9.49 -21.96
C PHE A 127 0.11 -9.73 -23.38
N ARG A 128 -1.22 -9.83 -23.57
CA ARG A 128 -1.80 -9.95 -24.92
C ARG A 128 -1.50 -8.74 -25.80
N ARG A 129 -1.63 -7.53 -25.27
CA ARG A 129 -1.34 -6.30 -26.02
C ARG A 129 0.12 -6.24 -26.49
N LYS A 130 1.05 -6.75 -25.67
CA LYS A 130 2.48 -6.67 -25.95
C LYS A 130 2.97 -7.68 -26.99
N LEU A 131 2.38 -8.88 -27.02
CA LEU A 131 2.74 -9.91 -27.99
C LEU A 131 2.03 -9.76 -29.33
N PHE A 132 0.79 -9.28 -29.34
CA PHE A 132 -0.05 -9.30 -30.54
C PHE A 132 -0.27 -7.93 -31.17
N GLY A 133 0.19 -6.84 -30.55
CA GLY A 133 -0.12 -5.49 -30.99
C GLY A 133 -1.62 -5.18 -30.86
N THR A 134 -1.97 -3.92 -30.65
CA THR A 134 -3.38 -3.51 -30.75
C THR A 134 -3.76 -3.55 -32.23
N VAL A 135 -4.83 -4.28 -32.59
CA VAL A 135 -5.65 -3.89 -33.75
C VAL A 135 -6.42 -2.64 -33.35
#